data_AF-A0A8E2H879-F1
#
_entry.id   AF-A0A8E2H879-F1
#
_cell.length_a   1.000
_cell.length_b   1.000
_cell.length_c   1.000
_cell.angle_alpha   90.00
_cell.angle_beta   90.00
_cell.angle_gamma   90.00
#
_symmetry.space_group_name_H-M   'P 1'
#
loop_
_entity.id
_entity.type
_entity.pdbx_description
1 polymer ?
#
loop_
_entity_poly.entity_id
_entity_poly.type
_entity_poly.pdbx_seq_one_letter_code
_entity_poly.pdbx_strand_id
1 'polypeptide(L)'
;MGASVSRPASRITAEREAVLRFFAAAPSTQLALREHLGITSTLATARIGNAIGACELRRVMPRPGQPMTPAVYEITEKGRAALNAIDNPPAAVPVPAPAKKVLPTHAKKLKAGAGQTPRELAVSMEEERRRDISHECFSIELLNKLLGATPRGMIPRARRGAPGGRHSIPMQSFPVAAGRDPCPRCGTRGDLGCAHQRPAETVMPDHFVAPVDGRQQSAGRLGHHRRKMSTGTGVYHG
;
A
#
# COMPACT_ATOMS: atom_id res chain seq x y z
N MET A 1 25.23 9.92 -33.63
CA MET A 1 23.93 9.22 -33.60
C MET A 1 24.01 8.14 -32.54
N GLY A 2 23.62 8.46 -31.30
CA GLY A 2 23.68 7.51 -30.19
C GLY A 2 22.50 6.55 -30.27
N ALA A 3 22.79 5.25 -30.38
CA ALA A 3 21.77 4.22 -30.26
C ALA A 3 21.23 4.27 -28.82
N SER A 4 20.03 4.81 -28.64
CA SER A 4 19.27 4.70 -27.42
C SER A 4 19.00 3.21 -27.19
N VAL A 5 19.78 2.62 -26.28
CA VAL A 5 19.56 1.26 -25.80
C VAL A 5 18.17 1.25 -25.20
N SER A 6 17.18 0.77 -25.96
CA SER A 6 15.81 0.64 -25.51
C SER A 6 15.83 -0.29 -24.30
N ARG A 7 15.65 0.29 -23.10
CA ARG A 7 15.44 -0.48 -21.88
C ARG A 7 14.35 -1.51 -22.19
N PRO A 8 14.55 -2.81 -21.86
CA PRO A 8 13.48 -3.78 -22.02
C PRO A 8 12.28 -3.22 -21.26
N ALA A 9 11.18 -2.99 -21.98
CA ALA A 9 9.93 -2.52 -21.40
C ALA A 9 9.70 -3.31 -20.12
N SER A 10 9.72 -2.61 -18.98
CA SER A 10 9.67 -3.21 -17.67
C SER A 10 8.42 -4.09 -17.62
N ARG A 11 8.63 -5.42 -17.65
CA ARG A 11 7.53 -6.38 -17.69
C ARG A 11 6.61 -6.08 -16.53
N ILE A 12 5.39 -5.67 -16.87
CA ILE A 12 4.31 -5.50 -15.91
C ILE A 12 4.06 -6.88 -15.31
N THR A 13 4.04 -6.97 -13.98
CA THR A 13 3.73 -8.23 -13.30
C THR A 13 2.25 -8.53 -13.46
N ALA A 14 1.86 -9.81 -13.47
CA ALA A 14 0.45 -10.21 -13.56
C ALA A 14 -0.43 -9.55 -12.47
N GLU A 15 0.14 -9.32 -11.29
CA GLU A 15 -0.55 -8.61 -10.21
C GLU A 15 -0.83 -7.15 -10.54
N ARG A 16 0.14 -6.46 -11.16
CA ARG A 16 0.01 -5.07 -11.56
C ARG A 16 -0.97 -4.94 -12.73
N GLU A 17 -0.90 -5.86 -13.68
CA GLU A 17 -1.86 -5.98 -14.79
C GLU A 17 -3.30 -6.14 -14.27
N ALA A 18 -3.54 -7.01 -13.29
CA ALA A 18 -4.87 -7.19 -12.70
C ALA A 18 -5.41 -5.90 -12.06
N VAL A 19 -4.56 -5.16 -11.34
CA VAL A 19 -4.92 -3.87 -10.74
C VAL A 19 -5.26 -2.84 -11.81
N LEU A 20 -4.45 -2.74 -12.87
CA LEU A 20 -4.71 -1.81 -13.96
C LEU A 20 -5.99 -2.17 -14.70
N ARG A 21 -6.25 -3.45 -15.00
CA ARG A 21 -7.49 -3.88 -15.66
C ARG A 21 -8.73 -3.54 -14.83
N PHE A 22 -8.66 -3.70 -13.50
CA PHE A 22 -9.74 -3.30 -12.60
C PHE A 22 -10.09 -1.81 -12.73
N PHE A 23 -9.09 -0.93 -12.65
CA PHE A 23 -9.30 0.53 -12.78
C PHE A 23 -9.54 1.00 -14.22
N ALA A 24 -9.20 0.17 -15.22
CA ALA A 24 -9.52 0.44 -16.62
C ALA A 24 -11.01 0.29 -16.93
N ALA A 25 -11.71 -0.59 -16.20
CA ALA A 25 -13.15 -0.79 -16.33
C ALA A 25 -13.94 0.42 -15.82
N ALA A 26 -13.60 0.93 -14.64
CA ALA A 26 -14.22 2.13 -14.07
C ALA A 26 -13.35 2.75 -12.96
N PRO A 27 -13.44 4.09 -12.73
CA PRO A 27 -12.90 4.72 -11.53
C PRO A 27 -13.47 4.04 -10.27
N SER A 28 -12.61 3.69 -9.33
CA SER A 28 -12.98 2.86 -8.18
C SER A 28 -12.20 3.21 -6.92
N THR A 29 -12.59 2.63 -5.79
CA THR A 29 -11.92 2.85 -4.50
C THR A 29 -10.96 1.71 -4.16
N GLN A 30 -10.07 1.94 -3.19
CA GLN A 30 -9.24 0.88 -2.62
C GLN A 30 -10.06 -0.27 -2.02
N LEU A 31 -11.20 0.05 -1.39
CA LEU A 31 -12.10 -0.95 -0.81
C LEU A 31 -12.66 -1.88 -1.88
N ALA A 32 -13.11 -1.32 -3.01
CA ALA A 32 -13.63 -2.12 -4.12
C ALA A 32 -12.55 -3.03 -4.74
N LEU A 33 -11.32 -2.53 -4.90
CA LEU A 33 -10.18 -3.35 -5.37
C LEU A 33 -9.90 -4.52 -4.41
N ARG A 34 -9.94 -4.25 -3.11
CA ARG A 34 -9.72 -5.25 -2.05
C ARG A 34 -10.71 -6.39 -2.14
N GLU A 35 -11.99 -6.05 -2.27
CA GLU A 35 -13.09 -7.00 -2.40
C GLU A 35 -13.01 -7.79 -3.71
N HIS A 36 -12.70 -7.11 -4.81
CA HIS A 36 -12.59 -7.75 -6.13
C HIS A 36 -11.45 -8.77 -6.22
N LEU A 37 -10.28 -8.45 -5.68
CA LEU A 37 -9.10 -9.34 -5.75
C LEU A 37 -8.98 -10.29 -4.54
N GLY A 38 -9.86 -10.20 -3.55
CA GLY A 38 -9.77 -11.00 -2.33
C GLY A 38 -8.47 -10.79 -1.53
N ILE A 39 -7.92 -9.57 -1.55
CA ILE A 39 -6.64 -9.24 -0.92
C ILE A 39 -6.80 -8.48 0.39
N THR A 40 -5.73 -8.36 1.17
CA THR A 40 -5.74 -7.55 2.40
C THR A 40 -5.70 -6.05 2.08
N SER A 41 -6.17 -5.22 3.02
CA SER A 41 -6.13 -3.76 2.88
C SER A 41 -4.72 -3.23 2.60
N THR A 42 -3.72 -3.73 3.35
CA THR A 42 -2.31 -3.34 3.19
C THR A 42 -1.77 -3.67 1.80
N LEU A 43 -2.11 -4.84 1.26
CA LEU A 43 -1.67 -5.23 -0.08
C LEU A 43 -2.35 -4.38 -1.15
N ALA A 44 -3.63 -4.04 -0.98
CA ALA A 44 -4.34 -3.12 -1.86
C ALA A 44 -3.68 -1.72 -1.84
N THR A 45 -3.35 -1.17 -0.67
CA THR A 45 -2.62 0.10 -0.56
C THR A 45 -1.29 0.05 -1.29
N ALA A 46 -0.49 -0.99 -1.06
CA ALA A 46 0.83 -1.14 -1.67
C ALA A 46 0.76 -1.22 -3.21
N ARG A 47 -0.20 -1.99 -3.73
CA ARG A 47 -0.41 -2.14 -5.18
C ARG A 47 -0.85 -0.83 -5.83
N ILE A 48 -1.78 -0.11 -5.21
CA ILE A 48 -2.20 1.23 -5.67
C ILE A 48 -1.02 2.20 -5.61
N GLY A 49 -0.26 2.22 -4.52
CA GLY A 49 0.91 3.07 -4.36
C GLY A 49 1.97 2.84 -5.43
N ASN A 50 2.27 1.58 -5.76
CA ASN A 50 3.19 1.23 -6.84
C ASN A 50 2.70 1.71 -8.21
N ALA A 51 1.41 1.55 -8.51
CA ALA A 51 0.84 2.00 -9.78
C ALA A 51 0.77 3.54 -9.89
N ILE A 52 0.55 4.25 -8.77
CA ILE A 52 0.66 5.72 -8.70
C ILE A 52 2.11 6.15 -8.90
N GLY A 53 3.08 5.51 -8.24
CA GLY A 53 4.51 5.80 -8.41
C GLY A 53 5.00 5.59 -9.85
N ALA A 54 4.34 4.71 -10.60
CA ALA A 54 4.59 4.52 -12.03
C ALA A 54 3.80 5.47 -12.94
N CYS A 55 2.98 6.36 -12.38
CA CYS A 55 2.05 7.26 -13.09
C CYS A 55 0.98 6.55 -13.92
N GLU A 56 0.59 5.33 -13.56
CA GLU A 56 -0.44 4.55 -14.27
C GLU A 56 -1.83 4.71 -13.68
N LEU A 57 -1.88 5.04 -12.39
CA LEU A 57 -3.09 5.47 -11.70
C LEU A 57 -2.90 6.89 -11.19
N ARG A 58 -4.01 7.62 -11.06
CA ARG A 58 -4.05 8.88 -10.32
C ARG A 58 -5.21 8.88 -9.34
N ARG A 59 -5.03 9.58 -8.23
CA ARG A 59 -6.08 9.81 -7.24
C ARG A 59 -6.96 10.97 -7.69
N VAL A 60 -8.27 10.75 -7.76
CA VAL A 60 -9.27 11.78 -8.02
C VAL A 60 -9.53 12.51 -6.71
N MET A 61 -9.23 13.81 -6.69
CA MET A 61 -9.48 14.63 -5.51
C MET A 61 -10.99 14.96 -5.44
N PRO A 62 -11.62 14.84 -4.27
CA PRO A 62 -13.01 15.25 -4.10
C PRO A 62 -13.14 16.75 -4.35
N ARG A 63 -14.31 17.18 -4.85
CA ARG A 63 -14.57 18.60 -5.07
C ARG A 63 -14.64 19.34 -3.72
N PRO A 64 -14.17 20.59 -3.65
CA PRO A 64 -14.35 21.41 -2.44
C PRO A 64 -15.82 21.46 -2.03
N GLY A 65 -16.10 21.24 -0.75
CA GLY A 65 -17.46 21.24 -0.20
C GLY A 65 -18.21 19.90 -0.28
N GLN A 66 -17.62 18.85 -0.85
CA GLN A 66 -18.18 17.50 -0.72
C GLN A 66 -17.83 16.87 0.63
N PRO A 67 -18.71 16.01 1.19
CA PRO A 67 -18.40 15.23 2.38
C PRO A 67 -17.15 14.38 2.13
N MET A 68 -16.43 14.00 3.21
CA MET A 68 -15.30 13.09 3.10
C MET A 68 -15.75 11.74 2.51
N THR A 69 -15.57 11.58 1.21
CA THR A 69 -15.75 10.31 0.52
C THR A 69 -14.44 9.53 0.49
N PRO A 70 -14.49 8.19 0.44
CA PRO A 70 -13.29 7.39 0.21
C PRO A 70 -12.56 7.84 -1.07
N ALA A 71 -11.24 7.73 -1.07
CA ALA A 71 -10.42 8.09 -2.21
C ALA A 71 -10.79 7.25 -3.44
N VAL A 72 -11.10 7.93 -4.55
CA VAL A 72 -11.33 7.30 -5.85
C VAL A 72 -10.05 7.39 -6.67
N TYR A 73 -9.75 6.31 -7.38
CA TYR A 73 -8.59 6.19 -8.25
C TYR A 73 -9.07 5.89 -9.66
N GLU A 74 -8.38 6.44 -10.64
CA GLU A 74 -8.66 6.23 -12.05
C GLU A 74 -7.37 5.93 -12.82
N ILE A 75 -7.51 5.14 -13.89
CA ILE A 75 -6.39 4.82 -14.78
C ILE A 75 -6.01 6.04 -15.62
N THR A 76 -4.71 6.31 -15.72
CA THR A 76 -4.17 7.37 -16.59
C THR A 76 -4.03 6.88 -18.03
N GLU A 77 -3.76 7.78 -18.98
CA GLU A 77 -3.41 7.40 -20.35
C GLU A 77 -2.17 6.51 -20.40
N LYS A 78 -1.18 6.76 -19.53
CA LYS A 78 0.01 5.91 -19.40
C LYS A 78 -0.35 4.51 -18.93
N GLY A 79 -1.25 4.38 -17.95
CA GLY A 79 -1.75 3.08 -17.50
C GLY A 79 -2.53 2.33 -18.59
N ARG A 80 -3.33 3.03 -19.39
CA ARG A 80 -4.04 2.45 -20.54
C ARG A 80 -3.07 2.01 -21.65
N ALA A 81 -2.06 2.81 -21.95
CA ALA A 81 -1.02 2.45 -22.92
C ALA A 81 -0.21 1.22 -22.45
N ALA A 82 0.08 1.14 -21.16
CA ALA A 82 0.72 0.00 -20.53
C ALA A 82 -0.09 -1.29 -20.67
N LEU A 83 -1.41 -1.24 -20.44
CA LEU A 83 -2.31 -2.39 -20.70
C LEU A 83 -2.37 -2.74 -22.19
N ASN A 84 -2.51 -1.74 -23.06
CA ASN A 84 -2.59 -1.96 -24.50
C ASN A 84 -1.32 -2.61 -25.06
N ALA A 85 -0.14 -2.30 -24.51
CA ALA A 85 1.10 -2.95 -24.89
C ALA A 85 1.18 -4.43 -24.49
N ILE A 86 0.40 -4.85 -23.48
CA ILE A 86 0.26 -6.27 -23.09
C ILE A 86 -0.71 -6.98 -24.03
N ASP A 87 -1.89 -6.38 -24.24
CA ASP A 87 -2.95 -6.99 -25.06
C ASP A 87 -2.59 -7.00 -26.55
N ASN A 88 -1.88 -5.96 -27.01
CA ASN A 88 -1.40 -5.78 -28.38
C ASN A 88 0.12 -5.60 -28.36
N PRO A 89 0.90 -6.68 -28.17
CA PRO A 89 2.34 -6.58 -28.23
C PRO A 89 2.73 -6.00 -29.59
N PRO A 90 3.65 -5.01 -29.65
CA PRO A 90 4.05 -4.42 -30.91
C PRO A 90 4.50 -5.56 -31.83
N ALA A 91 3.95 -5.58 -33.05
CA ALA A 91 4.32 -6.56 -34.06
C ALA A 91 5.85 -6.66 -34.06
N ALA A 92 6.37 -7.86 -33.81
CA ALA A 92 7.79 -8.07 -33.62
C ALA A 92 8.51 -7.41 -34.79
N VAL A 93 9.16 -6.27 -34.54
CA VAL A 93 9.89 -5.57 -35.58
C VAL A 93 10.89 -6.60 -36.06
N PRO A 94 10.86 -6.99 -37.35
CA PRO A 94 11.73 -8.04 -37.85
C PRO A 94 13.14 -7.61 -37.49
N VAL A 95 13.74 -8.34 -36.55
CA VAL A 95 15.11 -8.07 -36.11
C VAL A 95 15.92 -8.15 -37.39
N PRO A 96 16.56 -7.05 -37.84
CA PRO A 96 17.27 -7.07 -39.09
C PRO A 96 18.23 -8.24 -39.01
N ALA A 97 18.08 -9.18 -39.96
CA ALA A 97 18.91 -10.38 -40.02
C ALA A 97 20.36 -9.92 -39.82
N PRO A 98 21.13 -10.57 -38.93
CA PRO A 98 22.45 -10.10 -38.56
C PRO A 98 23.23 -9.84 -39.84
N ALA A 99 23.47 -8.56 -40.14
CA ALA A 99 24.19 -8.18 -41.33
C ALA A 99 25.49 -8.96 -41.28
N LYS A 100 25.73 -9.83 -42.29
CA LYS A 100 26.96 -10.59 -42.41
C LYS A 100 28.08 -9.60 -42.17
N LYS A 101 28.85 -9.80 -41.10
CA LYS A 101 29.99 -8.93 -40.74
C LYS A 101 30.94 -8.95 -41.93
N VAL A 102 30.81 -7.99 -42.83
CA VAL A 102 31.86 -7.66 -43.78
C VAL A 102 32.96 -7.08 -42.90
N LEU A 103 33.96 -7.90 -42.57
CA LEU A 103 35.14 -7.43 -41.87
C LEU A 103 35.72 -6.25 -42.67
N PRO A 104 35.83 -5.04 -42.09
CA PRO A 104 36.59 -3.99 -42.74
C PRO A 104 38.07 -4.38 -42.69
N THR A 105 38.64 -4.74 -43.85
CA THR A 105 40.05 -5.12 -44.02
C THR A 105 41.02 -3.93 -44.00
N HIS A 106 40.56 -2.72 -43.71
CA HIS A 106 41.43 -1.54 -43.66
C HIS A 106 41.73 -1.11 -42.22
N ALA A 107 42.67 -1.82 -41.60
CA ALA A 107 43.38 -1.37 -40.41
C ALA A 107 44.30 -0.19 -40.74
N LYS A 108 43.76 1.03 -40.83
CA LYS A 108 44.57 2.25 -40.80
C LYS A 108 44.91 2.57 -39.35
N LYS A 109 46.21 2.51 -39.04
CA LYS A 109 46.85 2.99 -37.80
C LYS A 109 46.35 4.39 -37.45
N LEU A 110 45.40 4.49 -36.53
CA LEU A 110 45.11 5.73 -35.82
C LEU A 110 46.03 5.79 -34.61
N LYS A 111 46.92 6.78 -34.59
CA LYS A 111 47.77 7.13 -33.46
C LYS A 111 46.88 7.42 -32.25
N ALA A 112 47.11 6.69 -31.16
CA ALA A 112 46.52 6.94 -29.87
C ALA A 112 46.95 8.33 -29.37
N GLY A 113 46.02 9.29 -29.43
CA GLY A 113 46.10 10.51 -28.65
C GLY A 113 45.85 10.16 -27.19
N ALA A 114 46.73 10.65 -26.32
CA ALA A 114 46.80 10.33 -24.91
C ALA A 114 45.50 10.65 -24.16
N GLY A 115 45.17 9.78 -23.19
CA GLY A 115 44.75 10.26 -21.88
C GLY A 115 43.26 10.24 -21.58
N GLN A 116 42.57 9.12 -21.81
CA GLN A 116 41.54 8.66 -20.88
C GLN A 116 41.35 7.16 -21.07
N THR A 117 41.58 6.41 -20.01
CA THR A 117 41.40 4.96 -20.08
C THR A 117 39.90 4.65 -20.22
N PRO A 118 39.51 3.59 -20.95
CA PRO A 118 38.10 3.17 -21.04
C PRO A 118 37.44 2.96 -19.67
N ARG A 119 38.25 2.74 -18.63
CA ARG A 119 37.82 2.57 -17.25
C ARG A 119 37.40 3.90 -16.60
N GLU A 120 38.04 5.01 -16.93
CA GLU A 120 37.69 6.35 -16.40
C GLU A 120 36.38 6.87 -17.02
N LEU A 121 36.16 6.63 -18.32
CA LEU A 121 34.90 6.94 -18.99
C LEU A 121 33.70 6.16 -18.42
N ALA A 122 33.93 4.90 -18.03
CA ALA A 122 32.88 4.08 -17.40
C ALA A 122 32.50 4.59 -16.00
N VAL A 123 33.46 5.07 -15.21
CA VAL A 123 33.20 5.62 -13.86
C VAL A 123 32.45 6.94 -13.94
N SER A 124 32.80 7.83 -14.88
CA SER A 124 32.10 9.11 -15.07
C SER A 124 30.62 8.93 -15.44
N MET A 125 30.32 7.98 -16.33
CA MET A 125 28.94 7.68 -16.71
C MET A 125 28.13 7.02 -15.59
N GLU A 126 28.76 6.18 -14.77
CA GLU A 126 28.11 5.54 -13.62
C GLU A 126 27.78 6.58 -12.52
N GLU A 127 28.65 7.57 -12.33
CA GLU A 127 28.47 8.62 -11.31
C GLU A 127 27.38 9.65 -11.71
N GLU A 128 27.32 10.04 -12.98
CA GLU A 128 26.24 10.89 -13.51
C GLU A 128 24.88 10.18 -13.39
N ARG A 129 24.83 8.88 -13.66
CA ARG A 129 23.63 8.05 -13.51
C ARG A 129 23.14 7.93 -12.05
N ARG A 130 24.04 8.01 -11.08
CA ARG A 130 23.68 8.04 -9.64
C ARG A 130 23.05 9.37 -9.22
N ARG A 131 23.39 10.49 -9.86
CA ARG A 131 22.80 11.80 -9.55
C ARG A 131 21.34 11.90 -10.00
N ASP A 132 21.02 11.39 -11.19
CA ASP A 132 19.65 11.41 -11.75
C ASP A 132 18.68 10.52 -10.96
N ILE A 133 19.13 9.35 -10.49
CA ILE A 133 18.29 8.44 -9.69
C ILE A 133 18.00 9.05 -8.30
N SER A 134 18.87 9.92 -7.77
CA SER A 134 18.67 10.51 -6.44
C SER A 134 17.55 11.56 -6.43
N HIS A 135 17.31 12.26 -7.54
CA HIS A 135 16.24 13.26 -7.64
C HIS A 135 14.83 12.66 -7.72
N GLU A 136 14.65 11.48 -8.34
CA GLU A 136 13.34 10.80 -8.37
C GLU A 136 13.04 10.04 -7.06
N CYS A 137 14.07 9.43 -6.44
CA CYS A 137 13.93 8.71 -5.16
C CYS A 137 13.64 9.62 -3.96
N PHE A 138 14.02 10.91 -4.04
CA PHE A 138 13.74 11.88 -2.97
C PHE A 138 12.23 12.08 -2.73
N SER A 139 11.38 11.89 -3.75
CA SER A 139 9.93 12.01 -3.61
C SER A 139 9.29 10.82 -2.87
N ILE A 140 9.83 9.61 -3.05
CA ILE A 140 9.27 8.37 -2.49
C ILE A 140 9.62 8.24 -1.00
N GLU A 141 10.84 8.61 -0.59
CA GLU A 141 11.20 8.65 0.83
C GLU A 141 10.40 9.69 1.61
N LEU A 142 10.12 10.86 1.01
CA LEU A 142 9.29 11.89 1.62
C LEU A 142 7.84 11.42 1.77
N LEU A 143 7.31 10.71 0.76
CA LEU A 143 5.98 10.11 0.82
C LEU A 143 5.88 9.02 1.90
N ASN A 144 6.89 8.17 2.03
CA ASN A 144 6.95 7.15 3.08
C ASN A 144 7.10 7.74 4.48
N LYS A 145 7.85 8.84 4.62
CA LYS A 145 7.96 9.61 5.88
C LYS A 145 6.62 10.28 6.25
N LEU A 146 5.91 10.86 5.28
CA LEU A 146 4.59 11.47 5.49
C LEU A 146 3.49 10.45 5.79
N LEU A 147 3.61 9.22 5.25
CA LEU A 147 2.68 8.11 5.48
C LEU A 147 3.04 7.22 6.68
N GLY A 148 4.09 7.56 7.45
CA GLY A 148 4.48 6.81 8.65
C GLY A 148 5.01 5.39 8.39
N ALA A 149 5.38 5.07 7.14
CA ALA A 149 5.95 3.79 6.79
C ALA A 149 7.46 3.81 7.05
N THR A 150 7.88 3.43 8.27
CA THR A 150 9.30 3.19 8.53
C THR A 150 9.77 1.97 7.74
N PRO A 151 10.89 2.07 6.99
CA PRO A 151 11.48 0.90 6.34
C PRO A 151 11.91 -0.09 7.43
N ARG A 152 11.29 -1.28 7.42
CA ARG A 152 11.68 -2.40 8.28
C ARG A 152 13.12 -2.79 7.95
N GLY A 153 14.07 -2.44 8.81
CA GLY A 153 15.44 -2.92 8.60
C GLY A 153 16.53 -2.32 9.48
N MET A 154 16.36 -2.32 10.80
CA MET A 154 17.50 -2.33 11.73
C MET A 154 17.03 -2.73 13.13
N ILE A 155 16.92 -4.03 13.37
CA ILE A 155 16.83 -4.60 14.72
C ILE A 155 18.28 -4.92 15.15
N PRO A 156 18.80 -4.33 16.24
CA PRO A 156 20.10 -4.71 16.77
C PRO A 156 20.08 -6.19 17.17
N ARG A 157 21.04 -6.97 16.65
CA ARG A 157 21.24 -8.37 17.03
C ARG A 157 21.64 -8.45 18.51
N ALA A 158 20.66 -8.64 19.39
CA ALA A 158 20.91 -9.11 20.74
C ALA A 158 21.37 -10.57 20.70
N ARG A 159 22.47 -10.86 21.41
CA ARG A 159 23.12 -12.17 21.50
C ARG A 159 22.22 -13.21 22.18
N ARG A 160 22.48 -14.46 21.81
CA ARG A 160 21.85 -15.73 22.19
C ARG A 160 21.57 -15.89 23.70
N GLY A 161 20.44 -16.52 24.01
CA GLY A 161 20.30 -17.36 25.20
C GLY A 161 18.87 -17.54 25.71
N ALA A 162 18.14 -18.53 25.17
CA ALA A 162 17.24 -19.43 25.92
C ALA A 162 16.33 -20.22 24.95
N PRO A 163 16.17 -21.55 25.10
CA PRO A 163 15.25 -22.34 24.30
C PRO A 163 13.88 -22.52 24.98
N GLY A 164 12.83 -22.62 24.17
CA GLY A 164 11.60 -23.33 24.54
C GLY A 164 10.35 -22.45 24.67
N GLY A 165 9.29 -22.84 23.97
CA GLY A 165 7.94 -22.33 24.20
C GLY A 165 7.18 -21.96 22.94
N ARG A 166 6.64 -22.96 22.23
CA ARG A 166 5.56 -22.73 21.25
C ARG A 166 4.28 -22.44 22.03
N HIS A 167 3.90 -21.18 22.16
CA HIS A 167 2.54 -20.81 22.55
C HIS A 167 2.01 -19.70 21.63
N SER A 168 0.88 -20.00 20.99
CA SER A 168 -0.01 -19.05 20.35
C SER A 168 -0.36 -17.93 21.33
N ILE A 169 0.04 -16.69 21.02
CA ILE A 169 -0.30 -15.51 21.82
C ILE A 169 -1.74 -15.11 21.45
N PRO A 170 -2.75 -15.28 22.33
CA PRO A 170 -4.04 -14.63 22.13
C PRO A 170 -3.81 -13.11 22.11
N MET A 171 -4.48 -12.37 21.23
CA MET A 171 -4.38 -10.91 21.16
C MET A 171 -4.78 -10.31 22.52
N GLN A 172 -3.80 -10.12 23.40
CA GLN A 172 -3.95 -9.39 24.64
C GLN A 172 -4.04 -7.92 24.24
N SER A 173 -5.18 -7.31 24.55
CA SER A 173 -5.37 -5.87 24.55
C SER A 173 -4.20 -5.21 25.27
N PHE A 174 -3.30 -4.56 24.52
CA PHE A 174 -2.26 -3.76 25.13
C PHE A 174 -2.94 -2.64 25.94
N PRO A 175 -2.50 -2.38 27.18
CA PRO A 175 -3.07 -1.31 27.99
C PRO A 175 -2.90 0.01 27.23
N VAL A 176 -4.01 0.63 26.86
CA VAL A 176 -4.01 1.99 26.31
C VAL A 176 -3.51 2.91 27.43
N ALA A 177 -2.44 3.65 27.16
CA ALA A 177 -1.82 4.50 28.16
C ALA A 177 -2.81 5.57 28.64
N ALA A 178 -2.87 5.79 29.96
CA ALA A 178 -3.72 6.81 30.58
C ALA A 178 -3.29 8.25 30.26
N GLY A 179 -2.09 8.46 29.69
CA GLY A 179 -1.54 9.78 29.44
C GLY A 179 -0.58 9.82 28.24
N ARG A 180 -0.36 11.02 27.68
CA ARG A 180 0.54 11.26 26.54
C ARG A 180 2.00 11.48 26.93
N ASP A 181 2.29 11.55 28.22
CA ASP A 181 3.63 11.81 28.71
C ASP A 181 4.57 10.62 28.42
N PRO A 182 5.83 10.90 28.01
CA PRO A 182 6.80 9.85 27.77
C PRO A 182 7.10 9.07 29.04
N CYS A 183 7.27 7.75 28.92
CA CYS A 183 7.54 6.91 30.07
C CYS A 183 8.85 7.33 30.77
N PRO A 184 8.86 7.61 32.09
CA PRO A 184 10.06 8.07 32.79
C PRO A 184 11.15 7.00 32.89
N ARG A 185 10.83 5.72 32.67
CA ARG A 185 11.79 4.61 32.71
C ARG A 185 12.49 4.34 31.37
N CYS A 186 11.80 4.53 30.25
CA CYS A 186 12.33 4.12 28.94
C CYS A 186 12.15 5.16 27.82
N GLY A 187 11.54 6.31 28.09
CA GLY A 187 11.38 7.41 27.14
C GLY A 187 10.40 7.15 25.99
N THR A 188 9.71 6.00 25.98
CA THR A 188 8.69 5.70 24.97
C THR A 188 7.58 6.73 25.03
N ARG A 189 7.19 7.32 23.89
CA ARG A 189 6.10 8.28 23.82
C ARG A 189 4.80 7.66 24.34
N GLY A 190 4.04 8.45 25.11
CA GLY A 190 2.86 7.94 25.82
C GLY A 190 1.72 7.50 24.90
N ASP A 191 1.66 7.97 23.66
CA ASP A 191 0.65 7.57 22.67
C ASP A 191 0.75 6.10 22.23
N LEU A 192 1.94 5.49 22.32
CA LEU A 192 2.16 4.12 21.88
C LEU A 192 1.93 3.08 22.98
N GLY A 193 1.89 3.50 24.25
CA GLY A 193 1.90 2.58 25.38
C GLY A 193 3.24 1.85 25.54
N CYS A 194 3.69 1.62 26.77
CA CYS A 194 4.81 0.71 27.02
C CYS A 194 4.56 -0.15 28.26
N ALA A 195 5.24 -1.30 28.37
CA ALA A 195 5.06 -2.22 29.49
C ALA A 195 5.42 -1.63 30.87
N HIS A 196 6.16 -0.51 30.91
CA HIS A 196 6.50 0.20 32.14
C HIS A 196 5.44 1.21 32.56
N GLN A 197 4.55 1.62 31.66
CA GLN A 197 3.39 2.43 32.02
C GLN A 197 2.41 1.55 32.75
N ARG A 198 1.97 2.00 33.94
CA ARG A 198 0.93 1.29 34.68
C ARG A 198 -0.32 1.20 33.79
N PRO A 199 -1.01 0.05 33.75
CA PRO A 199 -2.34 -0.01 33.14
C PRO A 199 -3.15 1.15 33.67
N ALA A 200 -3.86 1.87 32.80
CA ALA A 200 -4.81 2.88 33.25
C ALA A 200 -5.65 2.23 34.34
N GLU A 201 -5.57 2.74 35.57
CA GLU A 201 -6.51 2.32 36.61
C GLU A 201 -7.88 2.53 35.98
N THR A 202 -8.57 1.42 35.71
CA THR A 202 -9.97 1.45 35.33
C THR A 202 -10.66 2.13 36.48
N VAL A 203 -10.84 3.44 36.37
CA VAL A 203 -11.78 4.19 37.17
C VAL A 203 -13.13 3.62 36.78
N MET A 204 -13.50 2.52 37.43
CA MET A 204 -14.89 2.17 37.59
C MET A 204 -15.52 3.42 38.23
N PRO A 205 -16.53 4.04 37.61
CA PRO A 205 -17.22 5.14 38.25
C PRO A 205 -18.04 4.56 39.41
N ASP A 206 -17.38 4.30 40.53
CA ASP A 206 -18.06 4.16 41.81
C ASP A 206 -18.63 5.54 42.15
N HIS A 207 -19.94 5.56 42.37
CA HIS A 207 -20.78 6.71 42.75
C HIS A 207 -21.35 7.57 41.63
N PHE A 208 -22.21 6.97 40.80
CA PHE A 208 -23.44 7.67 40.39
C PHE A 208 -24.55 7.32 41.40
N VAL A 209 -24.64 8.09 42.48
CA VAL A 209 -25.83 8.10 43.34
C VAL A 209 -26.92 8.81 42.54
N ALA A 210 -27.85 8.04 41.99
CA ALA A 210 -29.07 8.60 41.41
C ALA A 210 -29.85 9.35 42.50
N PRO A 211 -30.36 10.57 42.24
CA PRO A 211 -31.31 11.19 43.15
C PRO A 211 -32.57 10.31 43.22
N VAL A 212 -32.94 9.96 44.45
CA VAL A 212 -34.21 9.31 44.78
C VAL A 212 -35.30 10.35 44.59
N ASP A 213 -35.85 10.44 43.38
CA ASP A 213 -37.11 11.13 43.19
C ASP A 213 -38.26 10.22 43.63
N GLY A 214 -39.10 10.80 44.47
CA GLY A 214 -40.12 10.14 45.26
C GLY A 214 -41.18 9.42 44.44
N ARG A 215 -41.62 8.30 45.02
CA ARG A 215 -42.92 7.67 44.83
C ARG A 215 -44.06 8.68 44.62
N GLN A 216 -44.79 8.53 43.53
CA GLN A 216 -46.26 8.35 43.50
C GLN A 216 -46.57 7.44 42.31
N GLN A 217 -46.62 6.12 42.50
CA GLN A 217 -47.87 5.36 42.56
C GLN A 217 -48.99 5.90 41.66
N SER A 218 -49.18 5.27 40.50
CA SER A 218 -50.51 4.88 40.04
C SER A 218 -50.41 3.72 39.05
N ALA A 219 -51.19 2.69 39.34
CA ALA A 219 -51.29 1.45 38.62
C ALA A 219 -51.99 1.63 37.26
N GLY A 220 -51.61 0.83 36.26
CA GLY A 220 -52.24 0.93 34.94
C GLY A 220 -51.87 -0.17 33.96
N ARG A 221 -52.46 -1.36 34.17
CA ARG A 221 -52.91 -2.33 33.15
C ARG A 221 -51.95 -2.82 32.04
N LEU A 222 -51.54 -4.08 32.21
CA LEU A 222 -51.62 -5.21 31.27
C LEU A 222 -52.08 -4.92 29.83
N GLY A 223 -51.23 -5.33 28.87
CA GLY A 223 -51.58 -5.44 27.45
C GLY A 223 -50.67 -6.41 26.70
N HIS A 224 -50.83 -7.71 26.94
CA HIS A 224 -50.24 -8.77 26.11
C HIS A 224 -50.82 -8.73 24.70
N HIS A 225 -50.01 -8.39 23.69
CA HIS A 225 -50.35 -8.69 22.30
C HIS A 225 -49.49 -9.83 21.74
N ARG A 226 -50.05 -11.03 21.91
CA ARG A 226 -49.77 -12.23 21.11
C ARG A 226 -50.37 -11.97 19.70
N ARG A 227 -49.58 -11.97 18.64
CA ARG A 227 -50.11 -12.19 17.28
C ARG A 227 -49.48 -13.43 16.65
N LYS A 228 -50.41 -14.25 16.15
CA LYS A 228 -50.29 -15.61 15.65
C LYS A 228 -49.59 -15.60 14.28
N MET A 229 -48.74 -16.60 14.06
CA MET A 229 -48.37 -17.04 12.72
C MET A 229 -49.56 -17.82 12.13
N SER A 230 -49.99 -17.46 10.92
CA SER A 230 -50.92 -18.26 10.11
C SER A 230 -50.12 -18.95 9.01
N THR A 231 -49.97 -20.26 9.14
CA THR A 231 -49.58 -21.17 8.05
C THR A 231 -50.79 -21.38 7.14
N GLY A 232 -50.73 -20.87 5.92
CA GLY A 232 -51.67 -21.19 4.86
C GLY A 232 -51.11 -22.32 3.98
N THR A 233 -51.64 -23.52 4.16
CA THR A 233 -51.52 -24.65 3.23
C THR A 233 -52.62 -24.54 2.17
N GLY A 234 -52.25 -24.18 0.94
CA GLY A 234 -53.12 -24.24 -0.22
C GLY A 234 -52.90 -25.56 -0.97
N VAL A 235 -53.88 -26.46 -0.85
CA VAL A 235 -54.05 -27.64 -1.72
C VAL A 235 -54.92 -27.21 -2.90
N TYR A 236 -54.48 -27.49 -4.13
CA TYR A 236 -55.37 -27.54 -5.29
C TYR A 236 -55.14 -28.86 -6.02
N HIS A 237 -56.21 -29.67 -6.05
CA HIS A 237 -56.43 -30.80 -6.92
C HIS A 237 -57.54 -30.41 -7.90
N GLY A 238 -57.44 -30.88 -9.15
CA GLY A 238 -58.56 -30.99 -10.08
C GLY A 238 -58.72 -29.82 -11.03
#